data_AF-A0A917SG92-F1
#
_entry.id   AF-A0A917SG92-F1
#
_cell.length_a   1.000
_cell.length_b   1.000
_cell.length_c   1.000
_cell.angle_alpha   90.00
_cell.angle_beta   90.00
_cell.angle_gamma   90.00
#
_symmetry.space_group_name_H-M   'P 1'
#
loop_
_entity.id
_entity.type
_entity.pdbx_description
1 polymer ?
#
loop_
_entity_poly.entity_id
_entity_poly.type
_entity_poly.pdbx_seq_one_letter_code
_entity_poly.pdbx_strand_id
1 'polypeptide(L)' 'MRPTYSYVIKVSRTEYGREWDIQVPGLPVESAPAIPEALKTALVQLAERIRAMDAKRARVLVTVEVQPEQMNDVITGAIN' A
#
# COMPACT_ATOMS: atom_id res chain seq x y z
N MET A 1 15.85 17.06 14.74
CA MET A 1 15.76 16.08 13.63
C MET A 1 14.30 15.67 13.49
N ARG A 2 13.68 15.73 12.29
CA ARG A 2 12.30 15.24 12.11
C ARG A 2 12.34 13.72 11.97
N PRO A 3 11.51 12.95 12.69
CA PRO A 3 11.46 11.50 12.51
C PRO A 3 11.00 11.17 11.08
N THR A 4 11.59 10.12 10.51
CA THR A 4 11.17 9.57 9.21
C THR A 4 10.66 8.16 9.44
N TYR A 5 9.41 7.91 9.08
CA TYR A 5 8.81 6.58 9.10
C TYR A 5 8.80 6.03 7.67
N SER A 6 9.26 4.80 7.50
CA SER A 6 9.28 4.13 6.21
C SER A 6 8.38 2.91 6.26
N TYR A 7 7.48 2.80 5.29
CA TYR A 7 6.57 1.67 5.13
C TYR A 7 6.76 1.06 3.76
N VAL A 8 6.89 -0.27 3.73
CA VAL A 8 6.90 -1.05 2.50
C VAL A 8 5.53 -1.68 2.35
N ILE A 9 4.85 -1.34 1.26
CA ILE A 9 3.58 -1.96 0.86
C ILE A 9 3.92 -2.99 -0.20
N LYS A 10 3.58 -4.25 0.04
CA LYS A 10 3.73 -5.30 -0.97
C LYS A 10 2.41 -5.48 -1.69
N VAL A 11 2.49 -5.51 -3.01
CA VAL A 11 1.35 -5.72 -3.90
C VAL A 11 1.61 -7.00 -4.68
N SER A 12 0.69 -7.95 -4.57
CA SER A 12 0.75 -9.22 -5.27
C SER A 12 -0.61 -9.64 -5.76
N ARG A 13 -0.66 -10.37 -6.87
CA ARG A 13 -1.89 -11.02 -7.32
C ARG A 13 -2.13 -12.31 -6.51
N THR A 14 -3.37 -12.61 -6.18
CA THR A 14 -3.74 -13.88 -5.51
C THR A 14 -3.41 -15.09 -6.39
N GLU A 15 -3.27 -16.28 -5.79
CA GLU A 15 -2.97 -17.55 -6.51
C GLU A 15 -3.91 -17.83 -7.70
N TYR A 16 -5.13 -17.32 -7.67
CA TYR A 16 -6.13 -17.51 -8.74
C TYR A 16 -6.22 -16.34 -9.72
N GLY A 17 -5.38 -15.30 -9.56
CA GLY A 17 -5.28 -14.16 -10.48
C GLY A 17 -6.50 -13.23 -10.50
N ARG A 18 -7.48 -13.44 -9.62
CA ARG A 18 -8.76 -12.70 -9.60
C ARG A 18 -8.74 -11.46 -8.72
N GLU A 19 -7.83 -11.41 -7.75
CA GLU A 19 -7.76 -10.36 -6.74
C GLU A 19 -6.31 -9.93 -6.52
N TRP A 20 -6.17 -8.76 -5.92
CA TRP A 20 -4.90 -8.15 -5.55
C TRP A 20 -4.80 -8.07 -4.04
N ASP A 21 -3.77 -8.70 -3.52
CA ASP A 21 -3.40 -8.64 -2.11
C ASP A 21 -2.44 -7.48 -1.89
N ILE A 22 -2.79 -6.64 -0.92
CA ILE A 22 -2.00 -5.52 -0.44
C ILE A 22 -1.60 -5.81 1.01
N GLN A 23 -0.30 -5.96 1.22
CA GLN A 23 0.25 -6.23 2.53
C GLN A 23 1.02 -5.01 3.04
N VAL A 24 0.58 -4.47 4.17
CA VAL A 24 1.28 -3.41 4.90
C VAL A 24 1.71 -3.97 6.27
N PRO A 25 2.99 -3.86 6.67
CA PRO A 25 3.46 -4.38 7.95
C PRO A 25 2.64 -3.86 9.13
N GLY A 26 2.05 -4.79 9.87
CA GLY A 26 1.25 -4.49 11.07
C GLY A 26 -0.17 -3.99 10.79
N LEU A 27 -0.66 -4.12 9.55
CA LEU A 27 -2.08 -4.00 9.18
C LEU A 27 -2.58 -5.34 8.62
N PRO A 28 -3.92 -5.56 8.60
CA PRO A 28 -4.52 -6.67 7.87
C PRO A 28 -4.13 -6.64 6.38
N VAL A 29 -4.13 -7.81 5.75
CA VAL A 29 -4.01 -7.90 4.28
C VAL A 29 -5.34 -7.46 3.68
N GLU A 30 -5.26 -6.58 2.70
CA GLU A 30 -6.43 -6.10 1.95
C GLU A 30 -6.45 -6.79 0.58
N SER A 31 -7.58 -7.40 0.23
CA SER A 31 -7.77 -8.09 -1.05
C SER A 31 -8.92 -7.45 -1.82
N ALA A 32 -8.69 -7.05 -3.07
CA ALA A 32 -9.76 -6.51 -3.92
C ALA A 32 -9.58 -6.93 -5.39
N PRO A 33 -10.65 -6.97 -6.20
CA PRO A 33 -10.56 -7.28 -7.62
C PRO A 33 -9.75 -6.25 -8.42
N ALA A 34 -9.66 -5.01 -7.93
CA ALA A 34 -8.92 -3.92 -8.56
C ALA A 34 -7.81 -3.38 -7.64
N ILE A 35 -6.62 -3.19 -8.22
CA ILE A 35 -5.44 -2.59 -7.55
C ILE A 35 -5.75 -1.23 -6.92
N PRO A 36 -6.35 -0.25 -7.64
CA PRO A 36 -6.59 1.07 -7.05
C PRO A 36 -7.46 1.01 -5.81
N GLU A 37 -8.40 0.07 -5.72
CA GLU A 37 -9.29 -0.05 -4.56
C GLU A 37 -8.55 -0.61 -3.34
N ALA A 38 -7.87 -1.76 -3.48
CA ALA A 38 -7.12 -2.35 -2.38
C ALA A 38 -5.99 -1.43 -1.89
N LEU A 39 -5.26 -0.82 -2.82
CA LEU A 39 -4.15 0.08 -2.50
C LEU A 39 -4.65 1.35 -1.81
N LYS A 40 -5.78 1.93 -2.27
CA LYS A 40 -6.39 3.10 -1.63
C LYS A 40 -6.82 2.81 -0.20
N THR A 41 -7.46 1.67 0.05
CA THR A 41 -7.86 1.25 1.40
C THR A 41 -6.65 1.11 2.32
N ALA A 42 -5.61 0.40 1.87
CA ALA A 42 -4.37 0.23 2.63
C ALA A 42 -3.67 1.57 2.94
N LEU A 43 -3.62 2.50 1.98
CA LEU A 43 -3.06 3.84 2.17
C LEU A 43 -3.87 4.68 3.16
N VAL A 44 -5.20 4.58 3.15
CA VAL A 44 -6.07 5.27 4.11
C VAL A 44 -5.82 4.75 5.53
N GLN A 45 -5.79 3.43 5.72
CA GLN A 45 -5.49 2.83 7.04
C GLN A 45 -4.10 3.24 7.54
N LEU A 46 -3.10 3.25 6.65
CA LEU A 46 -1.76 3.71 6.98
C LEU A 46 -1.75 5.19 7.38
N ALA A 47 -2.48 6.05 6.67
CA ALA A 47 -2.60 7.47 6.99
C ALA A 47 -3.26 7.71 8.35
N GLU A 48 -4.29 6.93 8.70
CA GLU A 48 -4.94 6.99 10.02
C GLU A 48 -3.99 6.58 11.14
N ARG A 49 -3.22 5.50 10.93
CA ARG A 49 -2.19 5.08 11.88
C ARG A 49 -1.13 6.16 12.09
N ILE A 50 -0.65 6.79 11.02
CA ILE A 50 0.31 7.89 11.09
C ILE A 50 -0.29 9.07 11.87
N ARG A 51 -1.56 9.43 11.62
CA ARG A 51 -2.25 10.48 12.38
C ARG A 51 -2.34 10.17 13.87
N ALA A 52 -2.58 8.91 14.23
CA ALA A 52 -2.66 8.47 15.63
C ALA A 52 -1.31 8.51 16.37
N MET A 53 -0.18 8.36 15.67
CA MET A 53 1.17 8.39 16.26
C MET A 53 1.71 9.81 16.56
N ASP A 54 0.85 10.84 16.52
CA ASP A 54 1.22 12.27 16.59
C ASP A 54 2.36 12.66 15.64
N ALA A 55 2.43 11.98 14.49
CA ALA A 55 3.45 12.16 13.47
C ALA A 55 3.28 13.46 12.67
N LYS A 56 2.58 14.47 13.22
CA LYS A 56 2.24 15.75 12.57
C LYS A 56 3.45 16.51 12.02
N ARG A 57 4.67 16.15 12.42
CA ARG A 57 5.93 16.71 11.93
C ARG A 57 6.89 15.68 11.32
N ALA A 58 6.46 14.44 11.12
CA ALA A 58 7.27 13.37 10.56
C ALA A 58 7.22 13.37 9.03
N ARG A 59 8.30 12.89 8.40
CA ARG A 59 8.27 12.49 6.99
C ARG A 59 7.82 11.04 6.92
N VAL A 60 6.95 10.74 5.97
CA VAL A 60 6.49 9.38 5.72
C VAL A 60 6.95 9.01 4.31
N LEU A 61 7.74 7.96 4.23
CA LEU A 61 8.12 7.33 2.97
C LEU A 61 7.28 6.07 2.82
N VAL A 62 6.57 5.99 1.70
CA VAL A 62 5.82 4.79 1.32
C VAL A 62 6.47 4.24 0.07
N THR A 63 6.98 3.02 0.17
CA THR A 63 7.54 2.28 -0.95
C THR A 63 6.55 1.19 -1.34
N VAL A 64 6.18 1.15 -2.62
CA VAL A 64 5.33 0.09 -3.15
C VAL A 64 6.23 -0.92 -3.86
N GLU A 65 6.26 -2.14 -3.33
CA GLU A 65 7.00 -3.27 -3.88
C GLU A 65 6.02 -4.15 -4.67
N VAL A 66 6.35 -4.38 -5.94
CA VAL A 66 5.53 -5.13 -6.89
C VAL A 66 6.46 -6.07 -7.65
N GLN A 67 5.99 -7.28 -7.97
CA GLN A 67 6.69 -8.13 -8.91
C GLN A 67 6.84 -7.42 -10.28
N PRO A 68 7.98 -7.51 -10.96
CA PRO A 68 8.22 -6.81 -12.24
C PRO A 68 7.11 -7.05 -13.28
N GLU A 69 6.64 -8.28 -13.38
CA GLU A 69 5.56 -8.73 -14.27
C GLU A 69 4.20 -8.08 -13.96
N GLN A 70 3.98 -7.63 -12.73
CA GLN A 70 2.74 -7.01 -12.25
C GLN A 70 2.84 -5.47 -12.21
N MET A 71 4.03 -4.91 -12.46
CA MET A 71 4.28 -3.47 -12.36
C MET A 71 3.40 -2.65 -13.33
N ASN A 72 3.21 -3.13 -14.56
CA ASN A 72 2.37 -2.43 -15.55
C ASN A 72 0.90 -2.38 -15.11
N ASP A 73 0.39 -3.47 -14.53
CA ASP A 73 -0.98 -3.53 -14.02
C ASP A 73 -1.13 -2.54 -12.85
N VAL A 74 -0.14 -2.47 -11.94
CA VAL A 74 -0.16 -1.54 -10.81
C VAL A 74 -0.09 -0.08 -11.26
N ILE A 75 0.79 0.28 -12.19
CA ILE A 75 0.90 1.65 -12.71
C ILE A 75 -0.38 2.06 -13.44
N THR A 76 -0.90 1.19 -14.31
CA THR A 76 -2.11 1.47 -15.09
C THR A 76 -3.35 1.55 -14.20
N GLY A 77 -3.42 0.69 -13.19
CA GLY A 77 -4.49 0.70 -12.19
C GLY A 77 -4.41 1.89 -11.24
N ALA A 78 -3.23 2.42 -10.93
CA ALA A 78 -3.08 3.54 -9.99
C ALA A 78 -3.33 4.93 -10.62
N ILE A 79 -3.25 5.04 -11.96
CA ILE A 79 -3.40 6.32 -12.70
C ILE A 79 -4.83 6.54 -13.18
N ASN A 80 -5.63 5.49 -13.35
CA ASN A 80 -7.05 5.55 -13.76
C ASN A 80 -7.98 5.57 -12.55
#